data_AF-A0A1F9MXR3-F1
#
_entry.id   AF-A0A1F9MXR3-F1
#
_cell.length_a   1.000
_cell.length_b   1.000
_cell.length_c   1.000
_cell.angle_alpha   90.00
_cell.angle_beta   90.00
_cell.angle_gamma   90.00
#
_symmetry.space_group_name_H-M   'P 1'
#
loop_
_entity.id
_entity.type
_entity.pdbx_description
1 polymer ?
#
loop_
_entity_poly.entity_id
_entity_poly.type
_entity_poly.pdbx_seq_one_letter_code
_entity_poly.pdbx_strand_id
1 'polypeptide(L)'
;MIVEIFQNKGERFSAPSLRKYVQLGLLPKSRRVGIRGRHRGSSGLYPVAVVRLINNIKSALDDGATLDEIRLGQAGVAGEVQALARSAGQVVERLKEAIRHQENKKKRDALKRDLDNRAKVLTREIRAVERLVSRLGTPRLQP
;
A
#
# COMPACT_ATOMS: atom_id res chain seq x y z
N MET A 1 -15.53 5.65 7.31
CA MET A 1 -14.56 4.52 7.22
C MET A 1 -14.56 3.94 5.80
N ILE A 2 -13.51 3.24 5.32
CA ILE A 2 -13.52 2.68 3.94
C ILE A 2 -14.69 1.71 3.72
N VAL A 3 -15.10 0.96 4.73
CA VAL A 3 -16.27 0.06 4.66
C VAL A 3 -17.56 0.82 4.33
N GLU A 4 -17.78 1.99 4.93
CA GLU A 4 -18.96 2.83 4.67
C GLU A 4 -19.01 3.29 3.21
N ILE A 5 -17.86 3.55 2.56
CA ILE A 5 -17.81 3.94 1.15
C ILE A 5 -18.41 2.85 0.27
N PHE A 6 -18.15 1.58 0.58
CA PHE A 6 -18.69 0.44 -0.15
C PHE A 6 -20.15 0.18 0.20
N GLN A 7 -20.50 0.22 1.49
CA GLN A 7 -21.89 0.04 1.94
C GLN A 7 -22.83 1.09 1.35
N ASN A 8 -22.41 2.36 1.31
CA ASN A 8 -23.18 3.45 0.69
C ASN A 8 -23.37 3.27 -0.82
N LYS A 9 -22.55 2.43 -1.47
CA LYS A 9 -22.69 2.06 -2.89
C LYS A 9 -23.49 0.77 -3.09
N GLY A 10 -24.12 0.23 -2.03
CA GLY A 10 -24.90 -1.01 -2.09
C GLY A 10 -24.06 -2.29 -2.07
N GLU A 11 -22.76 -2.18 -1.85
CA GLU A 11 -21.85 -3.33 -1.90
C GLU A 11 -21.89 -4.13 -0.60
N ARG A 12 -21.97 -5.46 -0.70
CA ARG A 12 -21.81 -6.39 0.44
C ARG A 12 -20.34 -6.44 0.89
N PHE A 13 -19.89 -5.39 1.56
CA PHE A 13 -18.54 -5.28 2.12
C PHE A 13 -18.61 -4.90 3.60
N SER A 14 -17.82 -5.58 4.44
CA SER A 14 -17.92 -5.49 5.88
C SER A 14 -16.55 -5.34 6.55
N ALA A 15 -16.54 -4.89 7.81
CA ALA A 15 -15.30 -4.81 8.59
C ALA A 15 -14.60 -6.17 8.78
N PRO A 16 -15.31 -7.31 8.97
CA PRO A 16 -14.71 -8.64 8.87
C PRO A 16 -14.04 -8.93 7.53
N SER A 17 -14.68 -8.64 6.39
CA SER A 17 -14.10 -8.85 5.06
C SER A 17 -12.81 -8.06 4.87
N LEU A 18 -12.82 -6.78 5.27
CA LEU A 18 -11.63 -5.92 5.27
C LEU A 18 -10.51 -6.50 6.13
N ARG A 19 -10.81 -6.97 7.34
CA ARG A 19 -9.82 -7.61 8.22
C ARG A 19 -9.23 -8.86 7.60
N LYS A 20 -10.06 -9.73 7.00
CA LYS A 20 -9.62 -10.95 6.33
C LYS A 20 -8.63 -10.61 5.20
N TYR A 21 -8.97 -9.65 4.35
CA TYR A 21 -8.08 -9.26 3.24
C TYR A 21 -6.76 -8.65 3.74
N VAL A 22 -6.78 -7.88 4.83
CA VAL A 22 -5.54 -7.37 5.46
C VAL A 22 -4.70 -8.50 6.07
N GLN A 23 -5.32 -9.47 6.73
CA GLN A 23 -4.64 -10.62 7.33
C GLN A 23 -3.97 -11.51 6.28
N LEU A 24 -4.61 -11.67 5.13
CA LEU A 24 -4.09 -12.44 3.99
C LEU A 24 -3.07 -11.66 3.13
N GLY A 25 -2.74 -10.42 3.51
CA GLY A 25 -1.78 -9.58 2.77
C GLY A 25 -2.33 -8.96 1.48
N LEU A 26 -3.60 -9.22 1.13
CA LEU A 26 -4.27 -8.69 -0.06
C LEU A 26 -4.48 -7.17 0.00
N LEU A 27 -4.58 -6.61 1.20
CA LEU A 27 -4.68 -5.18 1.44
C LEU A 27 -3.62 -4.71 2.44
N PRO A 28 -3.12 -3.47 2.30
CA PRO A 28 -2.18 -2.93 3.27
C PRO A 28 -2.84 -2.69 4.63
N LYS A 29 -2.04 -2.78 5.69
CA LYS A 29 -2.46 -2.37 7.03
C LYS A 29 -2.79 -0.88 7.05
N SER A 30 -3.86 -0.53 7.75
CA SER A 30 -4.25 0.88 7.95
C SER A 30 -3.17 1.65 8.71
N ARG A 31 -2.92 2.91 8.35
CA ARG A 31 -2.06 3.79 9.16
C ARG A 31 -2.89 4.40 10.28
N ARG A 32 -2.49 4.20 11.54
CA ARG A 32 -3.12 4.89 12.66
C ARG A 32 -2.74 6.37 12.60
N VAL A 33 -3.75 7.22 12.53
CA VAL A 33 -3.61 8.66 12.75
C VAL A 33 -4.34 9.00 14.04
N GLY A 34 -3.65 9.64 14.98
CA GLY A 34 -4.29 10.21 16.16
C GLY A 34 -5.05 11.46 15.72
N ILE A 35 -6.37 11.48 15.89
CA ILE A 35 -7.16 12.70 15.72
C ILE A 35 -7.19 13.39 17.08
N ARG A 36 -6.54 14.55 17.19
CA ARG A 36 -6.51 15.35 18.43
C ARG A 36 -7.95 15.63 18.87
N GLY A 37 -8.32 15.21 20.08
CA GLY A 37 -9.66 15.39 20.65
C GLY A 37 -10.60 14.17 20.62
N ARG A 38 -10.25 13.04 19.98
CA ARG A 38 -11.03 11.79 20.11
C ARG A 38 -10.34 10.78 21.04
N HIS A 39 -10.92 10.57 22.22
CA HIS A 39 -10.39 9.65 23.24
C HIS A 39 -10.78 8.18 23.06
N ARG A 40 -11.44 7.74 21.99
CA ARG A 40 -11.73 6.32 21.75
C ARG A 40 -11.73 5.97 20.26
N GLY A 41 -10.68 5.29 19.82
CA GLY A 41 -10.56 4.68 18.49
C GLY A 41 -9.58 5.39 17.57
N SER A 42 -8.42 4.77 17.34
CA SER A 42 -7.55 5.14 16.23
C SER A 42 -8.32 4.95 14.92
N SER A 43 -8.59 6.02 14.20
CA SER A 43 -9.10 5.90 12.83
C SER A 43 -7.93 5.47 11.95
N GLY A 44 -8.04 4.27 11.38
CA GLY A 44 -7.07 3.77 10.41
C GLY A 44 -7.28 4.47 9.08
N LEU A 45 -6.30 5.23 8.61
CA LEU A 45 -6.32 5.83 7.28
C LEU A 45 -5.86 4.79 6.25
N TYR A 46 -6.72 4.50 5.28
CA TYR A 46 -6.40 3.68 4.12
C TYR A 46 -6.13 4.58 2.92
N PRO A 47 -5.05 4.35 2.14
CA PRO A 47 -4.83 5.05 0.89
C PRO A 47 -5.99 4.85 -0.08
N VAL A 48 -6.26 5.84 -0.95
CA VAL A 48 -7.32 5.76 -1.97
C VAL A 48 -7.19 4.51 -2.86
N ALA A 49 -5.95 4.08 -3.13
CA ALA A 49 -5.69 2.88 -3.91
C ALA A 49 -6.28 1.58 -3.32
N VAL A 50 -6.57 1.55 -2.01
CA VAL A 50 -7.21 0.41 -1.34
C VAL A 50 -8.61 0.18 -1.90
N VAL A 51 -9.32 1.22 -2.35
CA VAL A 51 -10.61 1.09 -3.01
C VAL A 51 -10.48 0.30 -4.31
N ARG A 52 -9.45 0.58 -5.12
CA ARG A 52 -9.18 -0.16 -6.37
C ARG A 52 -8.79 -1.61 -6.09
N LEU A 53 -7.96 -1.85 -5.07
CA LEU A 53 -7.58 -3.21 -4.67
C LEU A 53 -8.80 -4.02 -4.21
N ILE A 54 -9.70 -3.43 -3.41
CA ILE A 54 -10.95 -4.09 -3.00
C ILE A 54 -11.81 -4.43 -4.21
N ASN A 55 -11.98 -3.51 -5.16
CA ASN A 55 -12.73 -3.79 -6.40
C ASN A 55 -12.11 -4.94 -7.19
N ASN A 56 -10.79 -4.98 -7.34
CA ASN A 56 -10.10 -6.05 -8.06
C ASN A 56 -10.27 -7.41 -7.37
N ILE A 57 -10.17 -7.45 -6.02
CA ILE A 57 -10.41 -8.67 -5.26
C ILE A 57 -11.85 -9.14 -5.46
N LYS A 58 -12.83 -8.23 -5.40
CA LYS A 58 -14.23 -8.58 -5.59
C LYS A 58 -14.52 -9.10 -7.00
N SER A 59 -14.05 -8.42 -8.04
CA SER A 59 -14.18 -8.88 -9.42
C SER A 59 -13.59 -10.28 -9.59
N ALA A 60 -12.39 -10.54 -9.06
CA ALA A 60 -11.78 -11.85 -9.16
C ALA A 60 -12.56 -12.94 -8.40
N LEU A 61 -13.14 -12.62 -7.25
CA LEU A 61 -14.03 -13.54 -6.51
C LEU A 61 -15.33 -13.81 -7.29
N ASP A 62 -15.90 -12.79 -7.92
CA ASP A 62 -17.11 -12.92 -8.75
C ASP A 62 -16.82 -13.76 -10.01
N ASP A 63 -15.58 -13.69 -10.52
CA ASP A 63 -15.06 -14.54 -11.62
C ASP A 63 -14.70 -15.98 -11.16
N GLY A 64 -14.90 -16.32 -9.87
CA GLY A 64 -14.70 -17.66 -9.33
C GLY A 64 -13.31 -17.94 -8.74
N ALA A 65 -12.41 -16.97 -8.67
CA ALA A 65 -11.11 -17.15 -8.06
C ALA A 65 -11.21 -17.34 -6.55
N THR A 66 -10.29 -18.13 -5.98
CA THR A 66 -10.10 -18.24 -4.53
C THR A 66 -9.22 -17.12 -3.98
N LEU A 67 -9.32 -16.85 -2.68
CA LEU A 67 -8.48 -15.83 -2.03
C LEU A 67 -6.98 -16.15 -2.09
N ASP A 68 -6.61 -17.44 -2.10
CA ASP A 68 -5.21 -17.86 -2.22
C ASP A 68 -4.70 -17.68 -3.65
N GLU A 69 -5.52 -17.94 -4.67
CA GLU A 69 -5.18 -17.63 -6.07
C GLU A 69 -5.04 -16.12 -6.30
N ILE A 70 -5.91 -15.29 -5.70
CA ILE A 70 -5.80 -13.82 -5.78
C ILE A 70 -4.50 -13.34 -5.11
N ARG A 71 -4.10 -13.98 -3.99
CA ARG A 71 -2.88 -13.65 -3.25
C ARG A 71 -1.63 -14.00 -4.01
N LEU A 72 -1.58 -15.20 -4.60
CA LEU A 72 -0.45 -15.67 -5.41
C LEU A 72 -0.44 -15.03 -6.82
N GLY A 73 -1.59 -14.53 -7.25
CA GLY A 73 -1.76 -13.83 -8.52
C GLY A 73 -1.26 -12.39 -8.50
N GLN A 74 -1.33 -11.75 -9.67
CA GLN A 74 -0.89 -10.38 -9.92
C GLN A 74 -1.41 -9.37 -8.90
N ALA A 75 -2.65 -9.53 -8.41
CA ALA A 75 -3.30 -8.60 -7.48
C ALA A 75 -2.61 -8.57 -6.10
N GLY A 76 -2.27 -9.74 -5.54
CA GLY A 76 -1.56 -9.84 -4.27
C GLY A 76 -0.15 -9.22 -4.36
N VAL A 77 0.61 -9.61 -5.38
CA VAL A 77 1.98 -9.08 -5.58
C VAL A 77 1.96 -7.56 -5.84
N ALA A 78 0.99 -7.04 -6.60
CA ALA A 78 0.82 -5.60 -6.79
C ALA A 78 0.55 -4.86 -5.47
N GLY A 79 -0.25 -5.46 -4.59
CA GLY A 79 -0.52 -4.94 -3.25
C GLY A 79 0.74 -4.83 -2.38
N GLU A 80 1.59 -5.86 -2.41
CA GLU A 80 2.87 -5.90 -1.68
C GLU A 80 3.87 -4.86 -2.20
N VAL A 81 4.03 -4.75 -3.51
CA VAL A 81 4.90 -3.74 -4.14
C VAL A 81 4.44 -2.33 -3.77
N GLN A 82 3.12 -2.10 -3.76
CA GLN A 82 2.59 -0.82 -3.33
C GLN A 82 2.85 -0.54 -1.83
N ALA A 83 2.84 -1.58 -0.99
CA ALA A 83 3.19 -1.44 0.42
C ALA A 83 4.68 -1.09 0.59
N LEU A 84 5.56 -1.74 -0.17
CA LEU A 84 6.98 -1.42 -0.23
C LEU A 84 7.21 0.04 -0.65
N ALA A 85 6.53 0.49 -1.72
CA ALA A 85 6.63 1.86 -2.21
C ALA A 85 6.29 2.91 -1.13
N ARG A 86 5.21 2.67 -0.38
CA ARG A 86 4.82 3.56 0.73
C ARG A 86 5.83 3.54 1.87
N SER A 87 6.32 2.36 2.24
CA SER A 87 7.32 2.22 3.31
C SER A 87 8.62 2.94 2.96
N ALA A 88 9.11 2.74 1.72
CA ALA A 88 10.25 3.44 1.15
C ALA A 88 10.09 4.97 1.23
N GLY A 89 8.93 5.51 0.82
CA GLY A 89 8.65 6.94 0.93
C GLY A 89 8.70 7.46 2.37
N GLN A 90 8.16 6.70 3.33
CA GLN A 90 8.21 7.07 4.75
C GLN A 90 9.64 7.08 5.30
N VAL A 91 10.48 6.12 4.91
CA VAL A 91 11.89 6.08 5.30
C VAL A 91 12.63 7.29 4.73
N VAL A 92 12.41 7.63 3.46
CA VAL A 92 13.04 8.80 2.83
C VAL A 92 12.65 10.09 3.56
N GLU A 93 11.37 10.29 3.90
CA GLU A 93 10.95 11.49 4.63
C GLU A 93 11.55 11.56 6.04
N ARG A 94 11.62 10.44 6.76
CA ARG A 94 12.29 10.39 8.08
C ARG A 94 13.78 10.70 7.97
N LEU A 95 14.45 10.22 6.92
CA LEU A 95 15.85 10.55 6.66
C LEU A 95 16.02 12.04 6.35
N LYS A 96 15.13 12.65 5.57
CA LYS A 96 15.15 14.10 5.31
C LYS A 96 15.03 14.89 6.62
N GLU A 97 14.11 14.49 7.49
CA GLU A 97 13.93 15.11 8.80
C GLU A 97 15.19 14.98 9.68
N ALA A 98 15.74 13.77 9.80
CA ALA A 98 16.99 13.54 10.54
C ALA A 98 18.17 14.35 9.98
N ILE A 99 18.28 14.48 8.66
CA ILE A 99 19.32 15.30 8.01
C ILE A 99 19.13 16.79 8.32
N ARG A 100 17.90 17.30 8.44
CA ARG A 100 17.65 18.71 8.81
C ARG A 100 18.20 19.05 10.19
N HIS A 101 18.12 18.09 11.13
CA HIS A 101 18.67 18.23 12.48
C HIS A 101 20.19 18.05 12.56
N GLN A 102 20.89 17.83 11.45
CA GLN A 102 22.34 17.77 11.44
C GLN A 102 22.95 19.19 11.58
N GLU A 103 23.73 19.39 12.64
CA GLU A 103 24.39 20.65 12.98
C GLU A 103 25.50 21.00 11.99
N ASN A 104 26.26 19.99 11.54
CA ASN A 104 27.35 20.21 10.60
C ASN A 104 26.81 20.44 9.18
N LYS A 105 26.86 21.69 8.70
CA LYS A 105 26.40 22.10 7.37
C LYS A 105 27.01 21.28 6.23
N LYS A 106 28.33 21.04 6.24
CA LYS A 106 29.02 20.28 5.18
C LYS A 106 28.54 18.82 5.14
N LYS A 107 28.37 18.21 6.33
CA LYS A 107 27.83 16.84 6.46
C LYS A 107 26.37 16.78 6.04
N ARG A 108 25.56 17.77 6.41
CA ARG A 108 24.15 17.89 6.02
C ARG A 108 23.98 17.98 4.50
N ASP A 109 24.76 18.83 3.83
CA ASP A 109 24.69 19.01 2.38
C ASP A 109 25.20 17.78 1.62
N ALA A 110 26.19 17.06 2.17
CA ALA A 110 26.62 15.77 1.64
C ALA A 110 25.50 14.72 1.77
N LEU A 111 24.93 14.54 2.97
CA LEU A 111 23.85 13.58 3.24
C LEU A 111 22.58 13.87 2.43
N LYS A 112 22.25 15.15 2.21
CA LYS A 112 21.10 15.54 1.40
C LYS A 112 21.27 15.10 -0.05
N ARG A 113 22.42 15.41 -0.66
CA ARG A 113 22.76 14.95 -2.03
C ARG A 113 22.76 13.43 -2.11
N ASP A 114 23.30 12.79 -1.08
CA ASP A 114 23.37 11.34 -0.97
C ASP A 114 21.97 10.72 -1.03
N LEU A 115 21.08 11.19 -0.14
CA LEU A 115 19.70 10.75 -0.03
C LEU A 115 18.91 11.00 -1.31
N ASP A 116 19.05 12.16 -1.93
CA ASP A 116 18.33 12.48 -3.18
C ASP A 116 18.69 11.49 -4.30
N ASN A 117 19.97 11.11 -4.41
CA ASN A 117 20.42 10.10 -5.38
C ASN A 117 19.82 8.71 -5.06
N ARG A 118 19.83 8.28 -3.79
CA ARG A 118 19.30 6.96 -3.40
C ARG A 118 17.79 6.90 -3.52
N ALA A 119 17.08 7.98 -3.20
CA ALA A 119 15.63 8.06 -3.34
C ALA A 119 15.19 7.91 -4.81
N LYS A 120 15.95 8.47 -5.76
CA LYS A 120 15.71 8.30 -7.20
C LYS A 120 15.91 6.84 -7.63
N VAL A 121 17.01 6.20 -7.21
CA VAL A 121 17.28 4.78 -7.51
C VAL A 121 16.18 3.90 -6.93
N LEU A 122 15.85 4.08 -5.65
CA LEU A 122 14.79 3.32 -4.97
C LEU A 122 13.44 3.44 -5.69
N THR A 123 13.07 4.66 -6.10
CA THR A 123 11.84 4.89 -6.89
C THR A 123 11.88 4.17 -8.23
N ARG A 124 13.04 4.14 -8.90
CA ARG A 124 13.22 3.45 -10.19
C ARG A 124 13.07 1.94 -10.04
N GLU A 125 13.69 1.37 -9.02
CA GLU A 125 13.63 -0.07 -8.72
C GLU A 125 12.21 -0.51 -8.36
N ILE A 126 11.53 0.23 -7.49
CA ILE A 126 10.12 -0.04 -7.16
C ILE A 126 9.26 -0.06 -8.44
N ARG A 127 9.41 0.94 -9.32
CA ARG A 127 8.69 0.97 -10.60
C ARG A 127 9.09 -0.19 -11.53
N ALA A 128 10.33 -0.67 -11.47
CA ALA A 128 10.76 -1.84 -12.23
C ALA A 128 10.04 -3.10 -11.74
N VAL A 129 9.93 -3.27 -10.43
CA VAL A 129 9.14 -4.35 -9.84
C VAL A 129 7.65 -4.21 -10.20
N GLU A 130 7.07 -3.01 -10.15
CA GLU A 130 5.67 -2.78 -10.61
C GLU A 130 5.45 -3.24 -12.07
N ARG A 131 6.42 -2.97 -12.95
CA ARG A 131 6.39 -3.44 -14.35
C ARG A 131 6.49 -4.96 -14.45
N LEU A 132 7.34 -5.60 -13.63
CA LEU A 132 7.42 -7.07 -13.58
C LEU A 132 6.09 -7.68 -13.14
N VAL A 133 5.46 -7.10 -12.12
CA VAL A 133 4.13 -7.54 -11.67
C VAL A 133 3.10 -7.39 -12.77
N SER A 134 3.13 -6.27 -13.51
CA SER A 134 2.21 -6.04 -14.63
C SER A 134 2.38 -7.06 -15.77
N ARG A 135 3.56 -7.68 -15.88
CA ARG A 135 3.86 -8.72 -16.88
C ARG A 135 3.43 -10.13 -16.45
N LEU A 136 3.11 -10.37 -15.18
CA LEU A 136 2.63 -11.67 -14.72
C LEU A 136 1.30 -12.07 -15.38
N GLY A 137 0.51 -11.09 -15.83
CA GLY A 137 -0.81 -11.31 -16.42
C GLY A 137 -1.85 -11.80 -15.39
N THR A 138 -3.12 -11.67 -15.72
CA THR A 138 -4.19 -12.35 -14.99
C THR A 138 -4.09 -13.85 -15.26
N PRO A 139 -4.12 -14.72 -14.23
CA PRO A 139 -4.26 -16.15 -14.47
C PRO A 139 -5.52 -16.36 -15.32
N ARG A 140 -5.37 -17.00 -16.47
CA ARG A 140 -6.51 -17.50 -17.24
C ARG A 140 -7.14 -18.60 -16.41
N LEU A 141 -8.22 -18.28 -15.70
CA LEU A 141 -9.14 -19.28 -15.21
C LEU A 141 -9.66 -20.02 -16.45
N GLN A 142 -9.24 -21.29 -16.61
CA GLN A 142 -9.86 -22.16 -17.60
C GLN A 142 -11.27 -22.52 -17.07
N PRO A 143 -12.28 -22.56 -17.97
CA PRO A 143 -13.67 -22.82 -17.61
C PRO A 143 -13.88 -24.24 -17.05
#